data_AF-A0A139SQS9-F1
#
_entry.id   AF-A0A139SQS9-F1
#
_cell.length_a   1.000
_cell.length_b   1.000
_cell.length_c   1.000
_cell.angle_alpha   90.00
_cell.angle_beta   90.00
_cell.angle_gamma   90.00
#
_symmetry.space_group_name_H-M   'P 1'
#
loop_
_entity.id
_entity.type
_entity.pdbx_description
1 polymer ?
#
loop_
_entity_poly.entity_id
_entity_poly.type
_entity_poly.pdbx_seq_one_letter_code
_entity_poly.pdbx_strand_id
1 'polypeptide(L)'
;MTQSLEQELKSLVIDALGLEDITPDDIENTAPLFGDGLGLDSVDALELGLALQKRYKITIDPETRNMRDHFSSIANLAAFIRNQQAA
;
A
#
# COMPACT_ATOMS: atom_id res chain seq x y z
N MET A 1 -18.47 -4.89 -11.98
CA MET A 1 -18.08 -4.81 -10.56
C MET A 1 -17.17 -3.61 -10.39
N THR A 2 -17.57 -2.64 -9.58
CA THR A 2 -16.75 -1.47 -9.22
C THR A 2 -15.57 -1.94 -8.38
N GLN A 3 -14.36 -1.97 -8.93
CA GLN A 3 -13.15 -2.26 -8.18
C GLN A 3 -12.89 -1.10 -7.21
N SER A 4 -12.87 -1.40 -5.90
CA SER A 4 -12.51 -0.43 -4.87
C SER A 4 -11.01 -0.15 -4.91
N LEU A 5 -10.60 1.05 -4.51
CA LEU A 5 -9.18 1.42 -4.41
C LEU A 5 -8.38 0.41 -3.58
N GLU A 6 -8.95 -0.14 -2.51
CA GLU A 6 -8.30 -1.19 -1.72
C GLU A 6 -7.96 -2.44 -2.56
N GLN A 7 -8.84 -2.89 -3.44
CA GLN A 7 -8.59 -4.04 -4.31
C GLN A 7 -7.48 -3.77 -5.33
N GLU A 8 -7.46 -2.56 -5.91
CA GLU A 8 -6.36 -2.15 -6.78
C GLU A 8 -5.03 -2.12 -6.02
N LEU A 9 -5.03 -1.58 -4.80
CA LEU A 9 -3.83 -1.51 -3.97
C LEU A 9 -3.30 -2.88 -3.58
N LYS A 10 -4.16 -3.82 -3.21
CA LYS A 10 -3.73 -5.19 -2.92
C LYS A 10 -3.06 -5.83 -4.12
N SER A 11 -3.66 -5.69 -5.30
CA SER A 11 -3.06 -6.19 -6.53
C SER A 11 -1.72 -5.52 -6.84
N LEU A 12 -1.61 -4.21 -6.57
CA LEU A 12 -0.36 -3.47 -6.74
C LEU A 12 0.72 -3.89 -5.73
N VAL A 13 0.35 -4.18 -4.49
CA VAL A 13 1.28 -4.70 -3.46
C VAL A 13 1.84 -6.04 -3.91
N ILE A 14 0.98 -6.95 -4.38
CA ILE A 14 1.39 -8.27 -4.87
C ILE A 14 2.32 -8.14 -6.07
N ASP A 15 1.98 -7.30 -7.05
CA ASP A 15 2.79 -7.08 -8.26
C ASP A 15 4.13 -6.39 -7.94
N ALA A 16 4.11 -5.36 -7.09
CA ALA A 16 5.30 -4.60 -6.73
C ALA A 16 6.30 -5.42 -5.90
N LEU A 17 5.82 -6.35 -5.09
CA LEU A 17 6.62 -7.16 -4.17
C LEU A 17 6.82 -8.61 -4.65
N GLY A 18 6.25 -8.97 -5.80
CA GLY A 18 6.37 -10.32 -6.36
C GLY A 18 5.78 -11.41 -5.47
N LEU A 19 4.65 -11.15 -4.81
CA LEU A 19 4.01 -12.11 -3.90
C LEU A 19 3.19 -13.16 -4.68
N GLU A 20 3.86 -14.10 -5.35
CA GLU A 20 3.22 -15.07 -6.26
C GLU A 20 2.23 -16.03 -5.58
N ASP A 21 2.42 -16.32 -4.29
CA ASP A 21 1.55 -17.20 -3.49
C ASP A 21 0.39 -16.47 -2.80
N ILE A 22 0.32 -15.14 -2.92
CA ILE A 22 -0.68 -14.31 -2.22
C ILE A 22 -1.68 -13.73 -3.21
N THR A 23 -2.96 -13.76 -2.85
CA THR A 23 -4.02 -13.15 -3.66
C THR A 23 -4.59 -11.91 -2.98
N PRO A 24 -5.26 -11.00 -3.71
CA PRO A 24 -5.91 -9.83 -3.10
C PRO A 24 -7.00 -10.18 -2.08
N ASP A 25 -7.49 -11.41 -2.05
CA ASP A 25 -8.46 -11.84 -1.03
C ASP A 25 -7.78 -12.23 0.28
N ASP A 26 -6.52 -12.67 0.21
CA ASP A 26 -5.70 -13.09 1.35
C ASP A 26 -5.19 -11.89 2.19
N ILE A 27 -5.09 -10.72 1.56
CA ILE A 27 -4.65 -9.49 2.22
C ILE A 27 -5.84 -8.80 2.89
N GLU A 28 -5.88 -8.75 4.22
CA GLU A 28 -6.91 -7.98 4.94
C GLU A 28 -6.68 -6.47 4.83
N ASN A 29 -7.78 -5.69 4.73
CA ASN A 29 -7.68 -4.24 4.55
C ASN A 29 -7.04 -3.53 5.76
N THR A 30 -7.30 -4.04 6.97
CA THR A 30 -6.89 -3.43 8.23
C THR A 30 -5.69 -4.12 8.85
N ALA A 31 -5.24 -5.25 8.30
CA ALA A 31 -4.08 -5.96 8.80
C ALA A 31 -2.79 -5.15 8.54
N PRO A 32 -1.78 -5.30 9.42
CA PRO A 32 -0.47 -4.72 9.19
C PRO A 32 0.15 -5.25 7.89
N LEU A 33 0.76 -4.39 7.07
CA LEU A 33 1.52 -4.83 5.90
C LEU A 33 2.93 -5.28 6.30
N PHE A 34 3.54 -4.63 7.30
CA PHE A 34 4.91 -4.92 7.74
C PHE A 34 4.94 -5.77 9.01
N GLY A 35 6.00 -6.55 9.17
CA GLY A 35 6.18 -7.39 10.36
C GLY A 35 5.17 -8.53 10.40
N ASP A 36 4.26 -8.52 11.38
CA ASP A 36 3.41 -9.67 11.72
C ASP A 36 2.27 -9.97 10.71
N GLY A 37 2.03 -9.09 9.73
CA GLY A 37 1.04 -9.33 8.69
C GLY A 37 1.63 -9.99 7.45
N LEU A 38 1.87 -9.22 6.37
CA LEU A 38 2.47 -9.77 5.15
C LEU A 38 3.96 -10.13 5.27
N GLY A 39 4.59 -9.93 6.44
CA GLY A 39 6.01 -10.24 6.61
C GLY A 39 6.95 -9.26 5.92
N LEU A 40 6.46 -8.10 5.48
CA LEU A 40 7.27 -7.18 4.68
C LEU A 40 8.36 -6.50 5.51
N ASP A 41 9.53 -6.37 4.90
CA ASP A 41 10.70 -5.72 5.45
C ASP A 41 10.78 -4.23 5.06
N SER A 42 11.80 -3.55 5.57
CA SER A 42 12.03 -2.12 5.27
C SER A 42 12.35 -1.86 3.78
N VAL A 43 12.84 -2.86 3.05
CA VAL A 43 13.14 -2.77 1.61
C VAL A 43 11.84 -2.79 0.80
N ASP A 44 10.94 -3.73 1.12
CA ASP A 44 9.63 -3.84 0.49
C ASP A 44 8.80 -2.56 0.66
N ALA A 45 8.91 -1.92 1.82
CA ALA A 45 8.25 -0.63 2.08
C ALA A 45 8.66 0.45 1.06
N LEU A 46 9.95 0.48 0.72
CA LEU A 46 10.51 1.44 -0.23
C LEU A 46 10.00 1.13 -1.65
N GLU A 47 10.04 -0.14 -2.06
CA GLU A 47 9.56 -0.57 -3.38
C GLU A 47 8.07 -0.30 -3.56
N LEU A 48 7.25 -0.62 -2.55
CA LEU A 48 5.83 -0.28 -2.54
C LEU A 48 5.62 1.24 -2.63
N GLY A 49 6.35 2.03 -1.85
CA GLY A 49 6.30 3.49 -1.91
C GLY A 49 6.64 4.07 -3.28
N LEU A 50 7.64 3.50 -3.97
CA LEU A 50 8.01 3.86 -5.34
C LEU A 50 6.93 3.46 -6.37
N ALA A 51 6.35 2.27 -6.24
CA ALA A 51 5.28 1.79 -7.10
C ALA A 51 4.04 2.70 -7.00
N LEU A 52 3.66 3.09 -5.78
CA LEU A 52 2.54 4.00 -5.52
C LEU A 52 2.77 5.39 -6.10
N GLN A 53 3.96 5.97 -5.91
CA GLN A 53 4.33 7.25 -6.51
C GLN A 53 4.21 7.22 -8.04
N LYS A 54 4.69 6.14 -8.69
CA LYS A 54 4.59 5.98 -10.14
C LYS A 54 3.15 5.78 -10.62
N ARG A 55 2.37 4.96 -9.91
CA ARG A 55 0.99 4.58 -10.27
C ARG A 55 0.01 5.74 -10.08
N TYR A 56 0.04 6.37 -8.92
CA TYR A 56 -0.93 7.40 -8.53
C TYR A 56 -0.40 8.83 -8.69
N LYS A 57 0.87 9.00 -9.09
CA LYS A 57 1.53 10.31 -9.25
C LYS A 57 1.46 11.20 -8.01
N ILE A 58 1.47 10.55 -6.84
CA ILE A 58 1.47 11.23 -5.54
C ILE A 58 2.90 11.48 -5.08
N THR A 59 3.12 12.55 -4.32
CA THR A 59 4.39 12.81 -3.65
C THR A 59 4.31 12.25 -2.24
N ILE A 60 5.22 11.35 -1.89
CA ILE A 60 5.29 10.78 -0.54
C ILE A 60 6.50 11.38 0.14
N ASP A 61 6.24 12.27 1.10
CA ASP A 61 7.31 12.95 1.82
C ASP A 61 7.85 12.05 2.94
N PRO A 62 9.12 11.65 2.91
CA PRO A 62 9.68 10.74 3.91
C PRO A 62 9.83 11.40 5.30
N GLU A 63 9.77 12.74 5.39
CA GLU A 63 9.85 13.48 6.65
C GLU A 63 8.48 13.55 7.36
N THR A 64 7.39 13.18 6.68
CA THR A 64 6.09 13.06 7.34
C THR A 64 6.16 11.96 8.41
N ARG A 65 6.10 12.34 9.68
CA ARG A 65 6.08 11.41 10.83
C ARG A 65 5.04 10.29 10.70
N ASN A 66 3.98 10.51 9.94
CA ASN A 66 2.89 9.56 9.72
C ASN A 66 3.10 8.63 8.52
N MET A 67 4.27 8.64 7.86
CA MET A 67 4.53 7.76 6.71
C MET A 67 4.37 6.29 7.10
N ARG A 68 4.87 5.88 8.27
CA ARG A 68 4.64 4.52 8.78
C ARG A 68 3.17 4.20 9.00
N ASP A 69 2.38 5.15 9.55
CA ASP A 69 0.94 4.97 9.72
C ASP A 69 0.21 4.84 8.39
N HIS A 70 0.54 5.67 7.39
CA HIS A 70 -0.09 5.63 6.06
C HIS A 70 0.16 4.30 5.34
N PHE A 71 1.33 3.72 5.55
CA PHE A 71 1.70 2.44 4.95
C PHE A 71 1.40 1.25 5.87
N SER A 72 0.81 1.46 7.05
CA SER A 72 0.60 0.39 8.01
C SER A 72 -0.36 -0.68 7.49
N SER A 73 -1.38 -0.32 6.71
CA SER A 73 -2.44 -1.23 6.22
C SER A 73 -2.99 -0.74 4.88
N ILE A 74 -3.62 -1.62 4.09
CA ILE A 74 -4.24 -1.25 2.81
C ILE A 74 -5.28 -0.13 2.99
N ALA A 75 -6.06 -0.18 4.07
CA ALA A 75 -7.07 0.83 4.37
C ALA A 75 -6.45 2.22 4.58
N ASN A 76 -5.35 2.31 5.33
CA ASN A 76 -4.64 3.57 5.55
C ASN A 76 -4.03 4.09 4.25
N LEU A 77 -3.51 3.19 3.43
CA LEU A 77 -2.92 3.51 2.13
C LEU A 77 -3.98 4.05 1.16
N ALA A 78 -5.15 3.40 1.11
CA ALA A 78 -6.30 3.86 0.34
C ALA A 78 -6.79 5.23 0.81
N ALA A 79 -6.87 5.46 2.12
CA ALA A 79 -7.26 6.74 2.68
C ALA A 79 -6.26 7.85 2.31
N PHE A 80 -4.95 7.56 2.37
CA PHE A 80 -3.89 8.48 1.99
C PHE A 80 -4.00 8.89 0.52
N ILE A 81 -4.16 7.92 -0.39
CA ILE A 81 -4.30 8.18 -1.83
C ILE A 81 -5.56 8.96 -2.13
N ARG A 82 -6.70 8.60 -1.52
CA ARG A 82 -7.95 9.37 -1.67
C ARG A 82 -7.77 10.82 -1.26
N ASN A 83 -7.05 11.07 -0.16
CA ASN A 83 -6.77 12.42 0.31
C ASN A 83 -5.87 13.19 -0.67
N GLN A 84 -4.86 12.53 -1.26
CA GLN A 84 -3.98 13.13 -2.27
C GLN A 84 -4.70 13.41 -3.61
N GLN A 85 -5.66 12.57 -4.00
CA GLN A 85 -6.43 12.77 -5.24
C GLN A 85 -7.58 13.77 -5.09
N ALA A 86 -8.01 14.05 -3.87
CA ALA A 86 -9.05 15.03 -3.56
C ALA A 86 -8.50 16.46 -3.37
N ALA A 87 -7.17 16.62 -3.32
CA ALA A 87 -6.45 17.90 -3.19
C ALA A 87 -6.08 18.47 -4.56
#